data_AF-A0A850M0Y3-F1
#
_entry.id   AF-A0A850M0Y3-F1
#
_cell.length_a   1.000
_cell.length_b   1.000
_cell.length_c   1.000
_cell.angle_alpha   90.00
_cell.angle_beta   90.00
_cell.angle_gamma   90.00
#
_symmetry.space_group_name_H-M   'P 1'
#
loop_
_entity.id
_entity.type
_entity.pdbx_description
1 polymer ?
#
loop_
_entity_poly.entity_id
_entity_poly.type
_entity_poly.pdbx_seq_one_letter_code
_entity_poly.pdbx_strand_id
1 'polypeptide(L)'
;MDKNQPVGRAIYQRECILRQINEALFQVLGFRRTKPNSSIGFAIFGLGRFKPDLILTKDECLLIIELKAYYKDWICAEPEIAQILKYAVKVGNEKGELKKFSPKKFLLITSGSLVSYKKVGYFDKNIDFERQSISPMIEDRYKRLLDGLEEPISIDDREAERKYKRILNKARKSKNFLRLDILDQLPIPPYEIINLESLQNYLTEEGEISIGLISAPNFQRIIEQLNKPIILEQFKKLRNTPLEELMNDISIFNSLGFWEECKTCKENKPPYYYCKYDCEIVRLTK
;
A
#
# COMPACT_ATOMS: atom_id res chain seq x y z
N MET A 1 -27.77 -4.17 -8.94
CA MET A 1 -26.90 -4.26 -7.76
C MET A 1 -27.29 -3.20 -6.74
N ASP A 2 -27.37 -3.56 -5.46
CA ASP A 2 -27.79 -2.67 -4.37
C ASP A 2 -26.75 -1.54 -4.17
N LYS A 3 -27.18 -0.28 -4.30
CA LYS A 3 -26.33 0.92 -4.10
C LYS A 3 -25.78 1.03 -2.67
N ASN A 4 -26.24 0.17 -1.76
CA ASN A 4 -25.88 0.16 -0.35
C ASN A 4 -24.79 -0.85 0.05
N GLN A 5 -24.15 -1.58 -0.87
CA GLN A 5 -23.00 -2.40 -0.49
C GLN A 5 -21.87 -1.50 0.07
N PRO A 6 -21.33 -1.80 1.26
CA PRO A 6 -20.32 -0.95 1.89
C PRO A 6 -19.01 -1.08 1.12
N VAL A 7 -18.76 -0.11 0.22
CA VAL A 7 -17.52 0.05 -0.57
C VAL A 7 -16.26 -0.23 0.28
N GLY A 8 -16.24 0.18 1.55
CA GLY A 8 -15.11 -0.07 2.46
C GLY A 8 -14.73 -1.53 2.69
N ARG A 9 -15.65 -2.49 2.57
CA ARG A 9 -15.32 -3.93 2.64
C ARG A 9 -14.72 -4.47 1.35
N ALA A 10 -15.04 -3.84 0.22
CA ALA A 10 -14.55 -4.25 -1.09
C ALA A 10 -13.10 -3.77 -1.31
N ILE A 11 -12.76 -2.54 -0.90
CA ILE A 11 -11.37 -2.00 -0.92
C ILE A 11 -10.42 -2.97 -0.20
N TYR A 12 -10.87 -3.46 0.95
CA TYR A 12 -10.12 -4.39 1.76
C TYR A 12 -9.70 -5.65 1.00
N GLN A 13 -10.53 -6.11 0.07
CA GLN A 13 -10.27 -7.33 -0.70
C GLN A 13 -9.17 -7.13 -1.74
N ARG A 14 -9.13 -5.99 -2.46
CA ARG A 14 -8.03 -5.69 -3.40
C ARG A 14 -6.69 -5.57 -2.68
N GLU A 15 -6.67 -4.81 -1.58
CA GLU A 15 -5.44 -4.66 -0.78
C GLU A 15 -5.02 -6.00 -0.15
N CYS A 16 -5.96 -6.85 0.26
CA CYS A 16 -5.66 -8.22 0.71
C CYS A 16 -5.03 -9.08 -0.38
N ILE A 17 -5.52 -9.02 -1.62
CA ILE A 17 -4.95 -9.75 -2.76
C ILE A 17 -3.53 -9.24 -3.02
N LEU A 18 -3.34 -7.91 -3.08
CA LEU A 18 -2.01 -7.31 -3.25
C LEU A 18 -1.06 -7.71 -2.13
N ARG A 19 -1.55 -7.77 -0.89
CA ARG A 19 -0.78 -8.21 0.28
C ARG A 19 -0.23 -9.61 0.11
N GLN A 20 -1.05 -10.56 -0.32
CA GLN A 20 -0.60 -11.94 -0.54
C GLN A 20 0.41 -12.07 -1.67
N ILE A 21 0.19 -11.34 -2.77
CA ILE A 21 1.12 -11.32 -3.90
C ILE A 21 2.49 -10.84 -3.41
N ASN A 22 2.51 -9.79 -2.58
CA ASN A 22 3.73 -9.28 -1.97
C ASN A 22 4.33 -10.27 -0.96
N GLU A 23 3.53 -10.86 -0.08
CA GLU A 23 4.03 -11.88 0.86
C GLU A 23 4.68 -13.05 0.12
N ALA A 24 4.04 -13.59 -0.90
CA ALA A 24 4.59 -14.67 -1.72
C ALA A 24 5.90 -14.25 -2.41
N LEU A 25 5.95 -13.03 -2.97
CA LEU A 25 7.14 -12.50 -3.63
C LEU A 25 8.31 -12.35 -2.65
N PHE A 26 8.06 -11.76 -1.47
CA PHE A 26 9.13 -11.53 -0.50
C PHE A 26 9.54 -12.81 0.22
N GLN A 27 8.67 -13.82 0.34
CA GLN A 27 9.07 -15.17 0.77
C GLN A 27 10.07 -15.80 -0.20
N VAL A 28 9.88 -15.62 -1.52
CA VAL A 28 10.88 -16.05 -2.53
C VAL A 28 12.21 -15.35 -2.32
N LEU A 29 12.21 -14.09 -1.86
CA LEU A 29 13.42 -13.33 -1.54
C LEU A 29 14.01 -13.67 -0.15
N GLY A 30 13.41 -14.60 0.59
CA GLY A 30 13.87 -15.07 1.89
C GLY A 30 13.33 -14.28 3.10
N PHE A 31 12.42 -13.33 2.89
CA PHE A 31 11.77 -12.61 3.97
C PHE A 31 10.66 -13.42 4.62
N ARG A 32 10.43 -13.16 5.91
CA ARG A 32 9.36 -13.75 6.70
C ARG A 32 8.46 -12.67 7.26
N ARG A 33 7.16 -12.96 7.32
CA ARG A 33 6.19 -12.05 7.91
C ARG A 33 6.35 -11.97 9.42
N THR A 34 6.39 -10.76 9.93
CA THR A 34 6.36 -10.48 11.37
C THR A 34 4.92 -10.54 11.88
N LYS A 35 4.69 -11.31 12.94
CA LYS A 35 3.35 -11.40 13.56
C LYS A 35 3.03 -10.12 14.35
N PRO A 36 1.78 -9.61 14.33
CA PRO A 36 1.42 -8.42 15.08
C PRO A 36 1.65 -8.50 16.58
N ASN A 37 1.53 -9.69 17.16
CA ASN A 37 1.75 -9.97 18.58
C ASN A 37 3.20 -10.36 18.93
N SER A 38 4.14 -10.26 17.98
CA SER A 38 5.57 -10.42 18.28
C SER A 38 6.15 -9.16 18.93
N SER A 39 7.32 -9.25 19.56
CA SER A 39 8.00 -8.07 20.14
C SER A 39 8.24 -6.96 19.10
N ILE A 40 8.61 -7.33 17.87
CA ILE A 40 8.79 -6.42 16.73
C ILE A 40 7.44 -5.81 16.32
N GLY A 41 6.40 -6.65 16.24
CA GLY A 41 5.03 -6.22 15.98
C GLY A 41 4.57 -5.18 17.01
N PHE A 42 4.72 -5.46 18.30
CA PHE A 42 4.41 -4.51 19.37
C PHE A 42 5.27 -3.24 19.29
N ALA A 43 6.56 -3.35 18.96
CA ALA A 43 7.41 -2.18 18.81
C ALA A 43 6.98 -1.26 17.67
N ILE A 44 6.39 -1.80 16.58
CA ILE A 44 5.92 -1.01 15.43
C ILE A 44 4.46 -0.57 15.60
N PHE A 45 3.56 -1.46 16.01
CA PHE A 45 2.13 -1.16 16.25
C PHE A 45 1.92 -0.35 17.53
N GLY A 46 2.85 -0.41 18.48
CA GLY A 46 2.88 0.43 19.69
C GLY A 46 3.23 1.88 19.42
N LEU A 47 3.70 2.23 18.20
CA LEU A 47 4.02 3.62 17.80
C LEU A 47 2.78 4.51 17.56
N GLY A 48 1.59 4.05 17.95
CA GLY A 48 0.32 4.78 17.91
C GLY A 48 -0.68 4.18 16.92
N ARG A 49 -1.55 5.01 16.32
CA ARG A 49 -2.58 4.59 15.35
C ARG A 49 -2.03 4.22 13.96
N PHE A 50 -0.80 3.74 13.90
CA PHE A 50 -0.02 3.53 12.68
C PHE A 50 0.12 2.02 12.45
N LYS A 51 -0.59 1.49 11.45
CA LYS A 51 -0.57 0.07 11.11
C LYS A 51 -0.07 -0.09 9.66
N PRO A 52 1.23 -0.38 9.43
CA PRO A 52 1.70 -0.73 8.09
C PRO A 52 0.97 -1.97 7.56
N ASP A 53 0.85 -2.08 6.24
CA ASP A 53 0.19 -3.23 5.60
C ASP A 53 0.99 -4.52 5.75
N LEU A 54 2.33 -4.45 5.61
CA LEU A 54 3.23 -5.56 5.85
C LEU A 54 4.47 -5.14 6.64
N ILE A 55 4.89 -6.03 7.52
CA ILE A 55 6.15 -5.96 8.25
C ILE A 55 6.84 -7.29 8.01
N LEU A 56 8.00 -7.24 7.36
CA LEU A 56 8.79 -8.39 6.97
C LEU A 56 10.19 -8.30 7.56
N THR A 57 10.79 -9.44 7.87
CA THR A 57 12.19 -9.51 8.31
C THR A 57 12.96 -10.58 7.55
N LYS A 58 14.24 -10.34 7.33
CA LYS A 58 15.20 -11.31 6.79
C LYS A 58 16.53 -11.05 7.47
N ASP A 59 17.03 -12.02 8.24
CA ASP A 59 18.22 -11.82 9.07
C ASP A 59 18.05 -10.56 9.96
N GLU A 60 18.98 -9.60 9.87
CA GLU A 60 18.89 -8.31 10.57
C GLU A 60 18.24 -7.20 9.72
N CYS A 61 17.70 -7.50 8.54
CA CYS A 61 16.93 -6.53 7.74
C CYS A 61 15.49 -6.43 8.24
N LEU A 62 15.02 -5.20 8.47
CA LEU A 62 13.61 -4.88 8.70
C LEU A 62 13.03 -4.20 7.45
N LEU A 63 11.95 -4.76 6.91
CA LEU A 63 11.25 -4.23 5.75
C LEU A 63 9.79 -3.90 6.12
N ILE A 64 9.42 -2.64 5.95
CA ILE A 64 8.06 -2.14 6.17
C ILE A 64 7.47 -1.78 4.81
N ILE A 65 6.29 -2.31 4.50
CA ILE A 65 5.65 -2.10 3.20
C ILE A 65 4.26 -1.50 3.42
N GLU A 66 3.99 -0.40 2.71
CA GLU A 66 2.66 0.14 2.49
C GLU A 66 2.16 -0.33 1.11
N LEU A 67 0.93 -0.83 1.06
CA LEU A 67 0.33 -1.42 -0.14
C LEU A 67 -0.86 -0.61 -0.57
N LYS A 68 -1.02 -0.43 -1.89
CA LYS A 68 -2.15 0.30 -2.45
C LYS A 68 -2.65 -0.37 -3.71
N ALA A 69 -3.87 -0.89 -3.66
CA ALA A 69 -4.43 -1.68 -4.74
C ALA A 69 -5.50 -0.89 -5.50
N TYR A 70 -5.14 -0.30 -6.64
CA TYR A 70 -6.06 0.42 -7.52
C TYR A 70 -6.30 -0.33 -8.85
N TYR A 71 -7.49 -0.13 -9.42
CA TYR A 71 -7.92 -0.72 -10.68
C TYR A 71 -7.74 0.24 -11.86
N LYS A 72 -6.95 -0.19 -12.86
CA LYS A 72 -6.66 0.45 -14.17
C LYS A 72 -6.07 1.86 -14.16
N ASP A 73 -6.52 2.76 -13.28
CA ASP A 73 -5.90 4.05 -13.02
C ASP A 73 -6.11 4.44 -11.54
N TRP A 74 -5.80 5.68 -11.19
CA TRP A 74 -5.92 6.30 -9.87
C TRP A 74 -4.66 6.22 -9.02
N ILE A 75 -4.20 7.42 -8.71
CA ILE A 75 -2.82 7.72 -8.40
C ILE A 75 -2.52 7.39 -6.93
N CYS A 76 -1.43 6.66 -6.69
CA CYS A 76 -0.68 6.74 -5.43
C CYS A 76 0.08 8.07 -5.42
N ALA A 77 -0.24 8.94 -4.48
CA ALA A 77 0.19 10.32 -4.52
C ALA A 77 0.76 10.75 -3.14
N GLU A 78 0.46 11.97 -2.71
CA GLU A 78 0.92 12.58 -1.48
C GLU A 78 0.50 11.82 -0.21
N PRO A 79 -0.76 11.35 -0.05
CA PRO A 79 -1.19 10.76 1.22
C PRO A 79 -0.47 9.46 1.56
N GLU A 80 -0.24 8.61 0.56
CA GLU A 80 0.41 7.31 0.74
C GLU A 80 1.91 7.47 0.98
N ILE A 81 2.57 8.38 0.24
CA ILE A 81 3.99 8.70 0.48
C ILE A 81 4.17 9.32 1.88
N ALA A 82 3.27 10.21 2.30
CA ALA A 82 3.35 10.81 3.62
C ALA A 82 3.08 9.80 4.75
N GLN A 83 2.29 8.75 4.52
CA GLN A 83 2.08 7.68 5.48
C GLN A 83 3.37 6.86 5.68
N ILE A 84 4.05 6.48 4.59
CA ILE A 84 5.30 5.71 4.71
C ILE A 84 6.45 6.54 5.28
N LEU A 85 6.50 7.84 4.98
CA LEU A 85 7.44 8.78 5.61
C LEU A 85 7.29 8.81 7.13
N LYS A 86 6.05 8.77 7.64
CA LYS A 86 5.80 8.72 9.09
C LYS A 86 6.33 7.42 9.70
N TYR A 87 6.32 6.30 8.98
CA TYR A 87 6.94 5.07 9.43
C TYR A 87 8.46 5.18 9.46
N ALA A 88 9.06 5.69 8.37
CA ALA A 88 10.49 5.86 8.25
C ALA A 88 11.08 6.72 9.37
N VAL A 89 10.46 7.87 9.62
CA VAL A 89 10.81 8.78 10.71
C VAL A 89 10.71 8.10 12.07
N LYS A 90 9.59 7.44 12.36
CA LYS A 90 9.36 6.85 13.68
C LYS A 90 10.32 5.71 13.93
N VAL A 91 10.39 4.75 13.01
CA VAL A 91 11.24 3.56 13.13
C VAL A 91 12.72 3.91 13.08
N GLY A 92 13.10 5.00 12.39
CA GLY A 92 14.46 5.53 12.40
C GLY A 92 14.90 6.14 13.73
N ASN A 93 13.96 6.76 14.47
CA ASN A 93 14.22 7.39 15.75
C ASN A 93 14.06 6.43 16.96
N GLU A 94 13.58 5.20 16.72
CA GLU A 94 13.28 4.26 17.79
C GLU A 94 14.51 3.68 18.48
N LYS A 95 14.39 3.47 19.79
CA LYS A 95 15.41 2.82 20.64
C LYS A 95 14.99 1.37 20.93
N GLY A 96 15.92 0.54 21.40
CA GLY A 96 15.62 -0.84 21.84
C GLY A 96 15.53 -1.85 20.70
N GLU A 97 14.50 -2.70 20.69
CA GLU A 97 14.36 -3.88 19.81
C GLU A 97 14.48 -3.56 18.31
N LEU A 98 14.12 -2.35 17.87
CA LEU A 98 14.24 -1.94 16.46
C LEU A 98 15.66 -1.51 16.09
N LYS A 99 16.53 -1.19 17.07
CA LYS A 99 17.92 -0.77 16.82
C LYS A 99 18.75 -1.89 16.22
N LYS A 100 18.47 -3.16 16.58
CA LYS A 100 19.20 -4.34 16.11
C LYS A 100 19.02 -4.64 14.62
N PHE A 101 18.02 -4.02 13.98
CA PHE A 101 17.80 -4.21 12.55
C PHE A 101 18.61 -3.20 11.74
N SER A 102 19.48 -3.71 10.88
CA SER A 102 20.20 -2.98 9.84
C SER A 102 20.30 -3.88 8.59
N PRO A 103 19.85 -3.44 7.41
CA PRO A 103 19.21 -2.15 7.15
C PRO A 103 17.71 -2.11 7.54
N LYS A 104 17.16 -0.89 7.62
CA LYS A 104 15.72 -0.62 7.73
C LYS A 104 15.21 -0.07 6.41
N LYS A 105 14.27 -0.76 5.77
CA LYS A 105 13.78 -0.47 4.43
C LYS A 105 12.28 -0.24 4.41
N PHE A 106 11.84 0.67 3.54
CA PHE A 106 10.48 1.15 3.47
C PHE A 106 10.02 1.12 2.02
N LEU A 107 9.01 0.31 1.70
CA LEU A 107 8.49 0.21 0.33
C LEU A 107 7.04 0.69 0.24
N LEU A 108 6.75 1.53 -0.75
CA LEU A 108 5.37 1.76 -1.21
C LEU A 108 5.17 0.99 -2.52
N ILE A 109 4.27 0.01 -2.50
CA ILE A 109 4.00 -0.87 -3.65
C ILE A 109 2.54 -0.70 -4.06
N THR A 110 2.31 -0.47 -5.36
CA THR A 110 0.97 -0.24 -5.90
C THR A 110 0.64 -1.13 -7.10
N SER A 111 -0.63 -1.54 -7.21
CA SER A 111 -1.16 -2.17 -8.44
C SER A 111 -1.61 -1.14 -9.48
N GLY A 112 -1.72 0.14 -9.07
CA GLY A 112 -2.10 1.25 -9.93
C GLY A 112 -0.92 2.09 -10.43
N SER A 113 -1.26 3.30 -10.87
CA SER A 113 -0.29 4.28 -11.35
C SER A 113 0.32 5.05 -10.19
N LEU A 114 1.65 5.04 -10.09
CA LEU A 114 2.39 5.90 -9.17
C LEU A 114 2.78 7.19 -9.91
N VAL A 115 2.38 8.36 -9.40
CA VAL A 115 2.88 9.60 -9.98
C VAL A 115 4.33 9.80 -9.54
N SER A 116 5.20 10.11 -10.51
CA SER A 116 6.58 10.49 -10.23
C SER A 116 6.63 11.57 -9.15
N TYR A 117 7.42 11.37 -8.11
CA TYR A 117 7.57 12.34 -7.02
C TYR A 117 7.98 13.74 -7.52
N LYS A 118 8.71 13.82 -8.64
CA LYS A 118 9.07 15.11 -9.28
C LYS A 118 7.85 15.90 -9.74
N LYS A 119 6.72 15.21 -9.93
CA LYS A 119 5.40 15.77 -10.24
C LYS A 119 4.51 15.83 -8.99
N VAL A 120 4.92 15.29 -7.85
CA VAL A 120 4.23 15.42 -6.57
C VAL A 120 4.70 16.71 -5.93
N GLY A 121 3.89 17.76 -6.00
CA GLY A 121 4.23 19.12 -5.56
C GLY A 121 4.46 19.27 -4.05
N TYR A 122 4.59 18.16 -3.32
CA TYR A 122 4.90 18.12 -1.90
C TYR A 122 6.39 17.89 -1.61
N PHE A 123 7.08 17.23 -2.54
CA PHE A 123 8.44 16.75 -2.34
C PHE A 123 9.44 17.40 -3.29
N ASP A 124 8.99 18.36 -4.10
CA ASP A 124 9.87 19.18 -4.91
C ASP A 124 10.62 20.17 -4.01
N LYS A 125 11.93 19.99 -3.91
CA LYS A 125 12.83 20.82 -3.10
C LYS A 125 12.88 22.29 -3.58
N ASN A 126 12.34 22.58 -4.76
CA ASN A 126 12.33 23.91 -5.35
C ASN A 126 11.01 24.67 -5.14
N ILE A 127 10.02 24.08 -4.47
CA ILE A 127 8.78 24.78 -4.15
C ILE A 127 9.09 25.76 -3.02
N ASP A 128 8.92 27.04 -3.32
CA ASP A 128 8.91 28.10 -2.33
C ASP A 128 7.65 27.95 -1.46
N PHE A 129 7.80 27.24 -0.34
CA PHE A 129 6.75 26.98 0.64
C PHE A 129 6.13 28.27 1.19
N GLU A 130 6.83 29.41 1.10
CA GLU A 130 6.33 30.71 1.53
C GLU A 130 5.46 31.39 0.46
N ARG A 131 5.70 31.13 -0.84
CA ARG A 131 4.97 31.77 -1.95
C ARG A 131 3.86 30.95 -2.60
N GLN A 132 3.89 29.63 -2.50
CA GLN A 132 2.80 28.75 -2.93
C GLN A 132 2.35 27.88 -1.77
N SER A 133 1.14 28.13 -1.25
CA SER A 133 0.58 27.18 -0.30
C SER A 133 0.33 25.86 -1.05
N ILE A 134 0.97 24.80 -0.58
CA ILE A 134 0.90 23.45 -1.14
C ILE A 134 -0.54 22.92 -1.18
N SER A 135 -1.39 23.42 -0.29
CA SER A 135 -2.81 23.03 -0.21
C SER A 135 -3.58 23.36 -1.52
N PRO A 136 -3.53 24.58 -2.09
CA PRO A 136 -4.04 24.87 -3.43
C PRO A 136 -3.57 23.95 -4.57
N MET A 137 -2.29 23.56 -4.61
CA MET A 137 -1.79 22.66 -5.67
C MET A 137 -2.37 21.25 -5.56
N ILE A 138 -2.48 20.73 -4.33
CA ILE A 138 -3.14 19.46 -4.05
C ILE A 138 -4.63 19.58 -4.39
N GLU A 139 -5.30 20.61 -3.90
CA GLU A 139 -6.70 20.87 -4.18
C GLU A 139 -6.98 20.92 -5.68
N ASP A 140 -6.23 21.69 -6.46
CA ASP A 140 -6.39 21.81 -7.91
C ASP A 140 -6.22 20.46 -8.63
N ARG A 141 -5.23 19.64 -8.23
CA ARG A 141 -5.04 18.30 -8.77
C ARG A 141 -6.21 17.38 -8.49
N TYR A 142 -6.62 17.26 -7.23
CA TYR A 142 -7.73 16.38 -6.86
C TYR A 142 -9.08 16.88 -7.38
N LYS A 143 -9.21 18.20 -7.60
CA LYS A 143 -10.34 18.79 -8.30
C LYS A 143 -10.36 18.36 -9.77
N ARG A 144 -9.26 18.54 -10.53
CA ARG A 144 -9.18 18.06 -11.93
C ARG A 144 -9.46 16.56 -12.05
N LEU A 145 -8.93 15.79 -11.11
CA LEU A 145 -9.13 14.35 -11.06
C LEU A 145 -10.57 13.95 -10.75
N LEU A 146 -11.33 14.77 -9.99
CA LEU A 146 -12.77 14.60 -9.78
C LEU A 146 -13.59 15.07 -10.97
N ASP A 147 -13.22 16.20 -11.56
CA ASP A 147 -13.91 16.81 -12.70
C ASP A 147 -13.79 15.93 -13.96
N GLY A 148 -12.69 15.16 -14.07
CA GLY A 148 -12.47 14.19 -15.14
C GLY A 148 -13.14 12.82 -14.93
N LEU A 149 -13.92 12.65 -13.86
CA LEU A 149 -14.68 11.41 -13.63
C LEU A 149 -16.03 11.49 -14.32
N GLU A 150 -16.34 10.45 -15.09
CA GLU A 150 -17.73 10.19 -15.49
C GLU A 150 -18.57 9.73 -14.28
N GLU A 151 -19.89 9.67 -14.45
CA GLU A 151 -20.78 9.19 -13.40
C GLU A 151 -20.36 7.77 -12.95
N PRO A 152 -20.13 7.54 -11.64
CA PRO A 152 -19.50 6.29 -11.19
C PRO A 152 -20.46 5.09 -11.32
N ILE A 153 -20.16 4.19 -12.25
CA ILE A 153 -20.99 3.02 -12.57
C ILE A 153 -20.56 1.81 -11.72
N SER A 154 -19.25 1.59 -11.56
CA SER A 154 -18.68 0.45 -10.83
C SER A 154 -18.36 0.75 -9.35
N ILE A 155 -18.07 -0.30 -8.57
CA ILE A 155 -17.54 -0.17 -7.20
C ILE A 155 -16.18 0.55 -7.23
N ASP A 156 -15.33 0.22 -8.21
CA ASP A 156 -14.02 0.85 -8.39
C ASP A 156 -14.17 2.37 -8.63
N ASP A 157 -15.10 2.81 -9.50
CA ASP A 157 -15.32 4.25 -9.75
C ASP A 157 -15.79 4.98 -8.48
N ARG A 158 -16.72 4.36 -7.73
CA ARG A 158 -17.25 4.92 -6.47
C ARG A 158 -16.20 5.00 -5.38
N GLU A 159 -15.35 3.99 -5.24
CA GLU A 159 -14.21 4.00 -4.31
C GLU A 159 -13.34 5.20 -4.60
N ALA A 160 -13.01 5.32 -5.87
CA ALA A 160 -11.99 6.21 -6.30
C ALA A 160 -12.53 7.66 -6.16
N GLU A 161 -13.77 7.94 -6.58
CA GLU A 161 -14.45 9.22 -6.35
C GLU A 161 -14.46 9.59 -4.86
N ARG A 162 -14.79 8.63 -3.97
CA ARG A 162 -14.74 8.82 -2.51
C ARG A 162 -13.34 9.18 -2.02
N LYS A 163 -12.30 8.53 -2.54
CA LYS A 163 -10.90 8.83 -2.20
C LYS A 163 -10.57 10.27 -2.54
N TYR A 164 -10.84 10.71 -3.77
CA TYR A 164 -10.52 12.07 -4.20
C TYR A 164 -11.33 13.12 -3.42
N LYS A 165 -12.64 12.91 -3.23
CA LYS A 165 -13.48 13.78 -2.37
C LYS A 165 -12.93 13.89 -0.96
N ARG A 166 -12.50 12.77 -0.36
CA ARG A 166 -11.92 12.74 0.99
C ARG A 166 -10.63 13.54 1.07
N ILE A 167 -9.75 13.40 0.08
CA ILE A 167 -8.47 14.11 0.02
C ILE A 167 -8.72 15.60 -0.19
N LEU A 168 -9.55 15.99 -1.15
CA LEU A 168 -9.94 17.38 -1.40
C LEU A 168 -10.53 18.04 -0.15
N ASN A 169 -11.47 17.37 0.52
CA ASN A 169 -12.06 17.87 1.77
C ASN A 169 -11.03 18.04 2.89
N LYS A 170 -10.07 17.12 3.00
CA LYS A 170 -8.99 17.25 3.97
C LYS A 170 -8.07 18.43 3.61
N ALA A 171 -7.75 18.64 2.33
CA ALA A 171 -6.88 19.73 1.86
C ALA A 171 -7.51 21.10 2.18
N ARG A 172 -8.82 21.25 1.90
CA ARG A 172 -9.60 22.45 2.21
C ARG A 172 -9.69 22.76 3.72
N LYS A 173 -9.86 21.73 4.54
CA LYS A 173 -10.09 21.89 5.99
C LYS A 173 -8.81 22.11 6.77
N SER A 174 -7.66 21.76 6.23
CA SER A 174 -6.42 21.73 6.98
C SER A 174 -5.42 22.71 6.40
N LYS A 175 -5.10 23.77 7.16
CA LYS A 175 -3.86 24.53 6.95
C LYS A 175 -2.62 23.62 7.04
N ASN A 176 -2.74 22.49 7.74
CA ASN A 176 -1.69 21.51 8.01
C ASN A 176 -2.13 20.10 7.53
N PHE A 177 -2.51 19.94 6.25
CA PHE A 177 -3.06 18.70 5.66
C PHE A 177 -2.33 17.41 6.09
N LEU A 178 -1.04 17.50 6.40
CA LEU A 178 -0.23 16.38 6.85
C LEU A 178 0.30 16.46 8.30
N ARG A 179 0.02 17.54 9.06
CA ARG A 179 0.74 17.87 10.31
C ARG A 179 2.25 17.69 10.09
N LEU A 180 2.80 18.55 9.23
CA LEU A 180 4.23 18.60 8.96
C LEU A 180 5.04 19.30 10.05
N ASP A 181 4.43 19.76 11.13
CA ASP A 181 5.20 20.09 12.34
C ASP A 181 6.14 18.93 12.76
N ILE A 182 5.85 17.70 12.33
CA ILE A 182 6.71 16.51 12.46
C ILE A 182 7.78 16.39 11.34
N LEU A 183 7.52 16.86 10.11
CA LEU A 183 8.48 16.81 8.98
C LEU A 183 9.37 18.07 8.91
N ASP A 184 8.95 19.19 9.47
CA ASP A 184 9.74 20.42 9.61
C ASP A 184 10.90 20.25 10.61
N GLN A 185 10.88 19.18 11.42
CA GLN A 185 11.89 18.87 12.42
C GLN A 185 12.85 17.74 12.03
N LEU A 186 12.64 17.07 10.89
CA LEU A 186 13.42 15.90 10.52
C LEU A 186 13.79 15.90 9.03
N PRO A 187 15.02 15.48 8.68
CA PRO A 187 15.40 15.32 7.30
C PRO A 187 14.47 14.30 6.63
N ILE A 188 13.78 14.72 5.57
CA ILE A 188 12.96 13.84 4.75
C ILE A 188 13.90 12.79 4.15
N PRO A 189 13.72 11.48 4.45
CA PRO A 189 14.58 10.45 3.90
C PRO A 189 14.54 10.46 2.36
N PRO A 190 15.67 10.16 1.69
CA PRO A 190 15.68 10.04 0.23
C PRO A 190 14.68 8.97 -0.21
N TYR A 191 14.06 9.18 -1.37
CA TYR A 191 13.15 8.21 -1.98
C TYR A 191 13.64 7.86 -3.38
N GLU A 192 13.45 6.61 -3.78
CA GLU A 192 14.02 6.04 -5.00
C GLU A 192 12.94 5.26 -5.75
N ILE A 193 12.89 5.43 -7.06
CA ILE A 193 12.07 4.55 -7.90
C ILE A 193 12.83 3.24 -8.04
N ILE A 194 12.30 2.19 -7.45
CA ILE A 194 12.95 0.89 -7.44
C ILE A 194 12.57 0.14 -8.72
N ASN A 195 13.58 -0.24 -9.48
CA ASN A 195 13.48 -1.20 -10.58
C ASN A 195 14.00 -2.56 -10.08
N LEU A 196 14.03 -3.59 -10.94
CA LEU A 196 14.54 -4.89 -10.51
C LEU A 196 16.00 -4.82 -10.06
N GLU A 197 16.87 -4.29 -10.92
CA GLU A 197 18.31 -4.30 -10.69
C GLU A 197 18.67 -3.56 -9.39
N SER A 198 17.84 -2.59 -9.01
CA SER A 198 17.98 -1.87 -7.76
C SER A 198 17.27 -2.52 -6.57
N LEU A 199 16.30 -3.43 -6.74
CA LEU A 199 15.56 -3.99 -5.59
C LEU A 199 16.46 -4.81 -4.67
N GLN A 200 17.27 -5.72 -5.22
CA GLN A 200 18.16 -6.54 -4.39
C GLN A 200 19.17 -5.67 -3.66
N ASN A 201 19.82 -4.75 -4.39
CA ASN A 201 20.76 -3.79 -3.81
C ASN A 201 20.09 -2.94 -2.73
N TYR A 202 18.91 -2.39 -3.02
CA TYR A 202 18.13 -1.60 -2.07
C TYR A 202 17.82 -2.40 -0.80
N LEU A 203 17.48 -3.68 -0.89
CA LEU A 203 17.19 -4.51 0.28
C LEU A 203 18.42 -4.87 1.12
N THR A 204 19.63 -4.81 0.54
CA THR A 204 20.88 -5.20 1.22
C THR A 204 21.77 -4.02 1.62
N GLU A 205 21.64 -2.88 0.95
CA GLU A 205 22.51 -1.73 1.15
C GLU A 205 22.32 -1.11 2.53
N GLU A 206 23.42 -1.01 3.27
CA GLU A 206 23.49 -0.23 4.51
C GLU A 206 23.64 1.25 4.19
N GLY A 207 22.97 2.10 4.96
CA GLY A 207 23.02 3.54 4.72
C GLY A 207 21.87 4.27 5.37
N GLU A 208 21.68 5.52 4.96
CA GLU A 208 20.54 6.32 5.39
C GLU A 208 19.21 5.63 5.05
N ILE A 209 18.22 5.85 5.91
CA ILE A 209 16.87 5.35 5.66
C ILE A 209 16.37 5.97 4.36
N SER A 210 16.00 5.12 3.40
CA SER A 210 15.41 5.55 2.14
C SER A 210 14.07 4.86 1.89
N ILE A 211 13.22 5.49 1.08
CA ILE A 211 11.90 4.95 0.71
C ILE A 211 11.93 4.48 -0.74
N GLY A 212 11.76 3.18 -0.95
CA GLY A 212 11.62 2.61 -2.27
C GLY A 212 10.18 2.70 -2.77
N LEU A 213 10.00 3.23 -3.97
CA LEU A 213 8.70 3.33 -4.64
C LEU A 213 8.64 2.34 -5.79
N ILE A 214 7.72 1.38 -5.73
CA ILE A 214 7.54 0.36 -6.77
C ILE A 214 6.18 0.56 -7.45
N SER A 215 6.24 1.05 -8.69
CA SER A 215 5.07 1.16 -9.56
C SER A 215 4.59 -0.21 -10.04
N ALA A 216 3.34 -0.32 -10.48
CA ALA A 216 2.83 -1.57 -11.01
C ALA A 216 3.64 -2.14 -12.21
N PRO A 217 4.09 -1.34 -13.19
CA PRO A 217 4.97 -1.84 -14.24
C PRO A 217 6.29 -2.40 -13.72
N ASN A 218 6.92 -1.74 -12.74
CA ASN A 218 8.17 -2.23 -12.14
C ASN A 218 7.94 -3.51 -11.35
N PHE A 219 6.85 -3.57 -10.57
CA PHE A 219 6.50 -4.77 -9.80
C PHE A 219 6.26 -5.97 -10.71
N GLN A 220 5.54 -5.77 -11.83
CA GLN A 220 5.33 -6.82 -12.82
C GLN A 220 6.66 -7.36 -13.38
N ARG A 221 7.58 -6.47 -13.77
CA ARG A 221 8.91 -6.84 -14.28
C ARG A 221 9.73 -7.60 -13.24
N ILE A 222 9.67 -7.19 -11.98
CA ILE A 222 10.32 -7.89 -10.87
C ILE A 222 9.83 -9.35 -10.77
N ILE A 223 8.50 -9.56 -10.82
CA ILE A 223 7.92 -10.91 -10.74
C ILE A 223 8.31 -11.76 -11.97
N GLU A 224 8.29 -11.16 -13.17
CA GLU A 224 8.71 -11.80 -14.42
C GLU A 224 10.16 -12.30 -14.34
N GLN A 225 11.07 -11.48 -13.87
CA GLN A 225 12.49 -11.81 -13.78
C GLN A 225 12.81 -12.82 -12.67
N LEU A 226 12.04 -12.82 -11.58
CA LEU A 226 12.13 -13.87 -10.55
C LEU A 226 11.53 -15.22 -11.01
N ASN A 227 11.01 -15.29 -12.23
CA ASN A 227 10.40 -16.47 -12.84
C ASN A 227 9.31 -17.07 -11.95
N LYS A 228 8.36 -16.23 -11.48
CA LYS A 228 7.23 -16.63 -10.64
C LYS A 228 5.91 -16.50 -11.40
N PRO A 229 5.60 -17.45 -12.30
CA PRO A 229 4.44 -17.35 -13.20
C PRO A 229 3.10 -17.26 -12.45
N ILE A 230 2.94 -18.00 -11.34
CA ILE A 230 1.71 -17.96 -10.54
C ILE A 230 1.51 -16.58 -9.92
N ILE A 231 2.55 -16.00 -9.30
CA ILE A 231 2.50 -14.65 -8.71
C ILE A 231 2.19 -13.61 -9.80
N LEU A 232 2.79 -13.77 -10.99
CA LEU A 232 2.59 -12.88 -12.12
C LEU A 232 1.14 -12.92 -12.61
N GLU A 233 0.56 -14.12 -12.74
CA GLU A 233 -0.82 -14.30 -13.13
C GLU A 233 -1.77 -13.61 -12.15
N GLN A 234 -1.57 -13.81 -10.84
CA GLN A 234 -2.41 -13.17 -9.81
C GLN A 234 -2.26 -11.64 -9.83
N PHE A 235 -1.05 -11.13 -10.04
CA PHE A 235 -0.85 -9.69 -10.17
C PHE A 235 -1.52 -9.12 -11.43
N LYS A 236 -1.44 -9.82 -12.56
CA LYS A 236 -2.14 -9.43 -13.79
C LYS A 236 -3.66 -9.46 -13.62
N LYS A 237 -4.21 -10.46 -12.93
CA LYS A 237 -5.64 -10.52 -12.58
C LYS A 237 -6.04 -9.32 -11.71
N LEU A 238 -5.34 -9.08 -10.60
CA LEU A 238 -5.60 -7.94 -9.71
C LEU A 238 -5.67 -6.60 -10.47
N ARG A 239 -4.75 -6.38 -11.40
CA ARG A 239 -4.65 -5.12 -12.16
C ARG A 239 -5.74 -4.93 -13.21
N ASN A 240 -6.18 -6.01 -13.84
CA ASN A 240 -6.98 -5.96 -15.06
C ASN A 240 -8.44 -6.38 -14.85
N THR A 241 -8.79 -6.84 -13.66
CA THR A 241 -10.13 -7.32 -13.32
C THR A 241 -10.83 -6.33 -12.36
N PRO A 242 -12.07 -5.90 -12.67
CA PRO A 242 -12.92 -5.12 -11.76
C PRO A 242 -13.14 -5.84 -10.43
N LEU A 243 -13.45 -5.08 -9.39
CA LEU A 243 -13.53 -5.62 -8.03
C LEU A 243 -14.66 -6.62 -7.89
N GLU A 244 -15.80 -6.33 -8.53
CA GLU A 244 -16.96 -7.20 -8.60
C GLU A 244 -16.61 -8.58 -9.15
N GLU A 245 -15.75 -8.65 -10.16
CA GLU A 245 -15.29 -9.90 -10.76
C GLU A 245 -14.27 -10.60 -9.86
N LEU A 246 -13.32 -9.86 -9.28
CA LEU A 246 -12.34 -10.40 -8.32
C LEU A 246 -12.99 -11.01 -7.09
N MET A 247 -14.10 -10.43 -6.62
CA MET A 247 -14.90 -10.94 -5.50
C MET A 247 -15.55 -12.28 -5.78
N ASN A 248 -15.66 -12.69 -7.04
CA ASN A 248 -16.25 -13.95 -7.44
C ASN A 248 -15.20 -14.99 -7.87
N ASP A 249 -13.95 -14.56 -8.10
CA ASP A 249 -12.86 -15.44 -8.52
C ASP A 249 -12.21 -16.15 -7.31
N ILE A 250 -12.67 -17.36 -7.00
CA ILE A 250 -12.09 -18.19 -5.94
C ILE A 250 -10.59 -18.50 -6.18
N SER A 251 -10.14 -18.52 -7.45
CA SER A 251 -8.76 -18.87 -7.79
C SER A 251 -7.76 -17.84 -7.26
N ILE A 252 -8.16 -16.57 -7.14
CA ILE A 252 -7.28 -15.50 -6.62
C ILE A 252 -6.97 -15.67 -5.14
N PHE A 253 -7.89 -16.29 -4.39
CA PHE A 253 -7.71 -16.55 -2.95
C PHE A 253 -6.96 -17.87 -2.70
N ASN A 254 -7.14 -18.90 -3.54
CA ASN A 254 -6.55 -20.21 -3.29
C ASN A 254 -5.14 -20.39 -3.89
N SER A 255 -4.82 -19.70 -4.98
CA SER A 255 -3.60 -19.96 -5.79
C SER A 255 -2.28 -19.75 -5.05
N LEU A 256 -2.25 -18.89 -4.03
CA LEU A 256 -1.05 -18.58 -3.25
C LEU A 256 -1.03 -19.28 -1.87
N GLY A 257 -2.06 -20.07 -1.53
CA GLY A 257 -2.09 -20.91 -0.32
C GLY A 257 -2.31 -20.18 1.03
N PHE A 258 -2.65 -18.89 0.99
CA PHE A 258 -2.86 -18.05 2.17
C PHE A 258 -4.27 -18.12 2.77
N TRP A 259 -5.25 -18.64 2.01
CA TRP A 259 -6.64 -18.73 2.45
C TRP A 259 -7.05 -20.15 2.77
N GLU A 260 -7.89 -20.26 3.78
CA GLU A 260 -8.64 -21.48 4.08
C GLU A 260 -10.13 -21.18 4.01
N GLU A 261 -10.88 -22.17 3.54
CA GLU A 261 -12.33 -22.13 3.60
C GLU A 261 -12.78 -22.22 5.07
N CYS A 262 -13.61 -21.27 5.51
CA CYS A 262 -14.21 -21.28 6.84
C CYS A 262 -15.16 -22.48 6.98
N LYS A 263 -14.69 -23.56 7.63
CA LYS A 263 -15.48 -24.79 7.85
C LYS A 263 -16.72 -24.55 8.73
N THR A 264 -16.66 -23.61 9.66
CA THR A 264 -17.77 -23.23 10.56
C THR A 264 -18.82 -22.34 9.93
N CYS A 265 -18.50 -21.68 8.81
CA CYS A 265 -19.41 -20.77 8.11
C CYS A 265 -20.33 -21.50 7.11
N LYS A 266 -20.22 -22.84 7.00
CA LYS A 266 -20.85 -23.68 5.98
C LYS A 266 -22.37 -23.82 6.10
N GLU A 267 -22.98 -23.40 7.20
CA GLU A 267 -24.32 -23.86 7.51
C GLU A 267 -25.48 -23.16 6.77
N ASN A 268 -25.33 -22.05 6.02
CA ASN A 268 -26.40 -21.55 5.11
C ASN A 268 -26.05 -20.27 4.28
N LYS A 269 -24.77 -19.98 4.00
CA LYS A 269 -24.34 -18.71 3.35
C LYS A 269 -23.19 -18.95 2.35
N PRO A 270 -22.94 -18.04 1.37
CA PRO A 270 -21.85 -18.20 0.39
C PRO A 270 -20.50 -18.47 1.07
N PRO A 271 -19.56 -19.18 0.42
CA PRO A 271 -18.30 -19.57 1.04
C PRO A 271 -17.56 -18.35 1.56
N TYR A 272 -17.14 -18.44 2.82
CA TYR A 272 -16.32 -17.45 3.48
C TYR A 272 -14.88 -17.97 3.50
N TYR A 273 -13.96 -17.13 3.07
CA TYR A 273 -12.54 -17.41 3.16
C TYR A 273 -11.96 -16.57 4.29
N TYR A 274 -11.06 -17.14 5.08
CA TYR A 274 -10.25 -16.37 6.03
C TYR A 274 -8.76 -16.45 5.68
N CYS A 275 -8.07 -15.33 5.83
CA CYS A 275 -6.63 -15.29 5.73
C CYS A 275 -6.07 -16.02 6.96
N LYS A 276 -5.24 -17.05 6.74
CA LYS A 276 -4.61 -17.86 7.82
C LYS A 276 -3.91 -17.02 8.89
N TYR A 277 -3.51 -15.80 8.52
CA TYR A 277 -2.65 -14.94 9.33
C TYR A 277 -3.33 -13.71 9.94
N ASP A 278 -4.53 -13.32 9.47
CA ASP A 278 -5.19 -12.08 9.93
C ASP A 278 -6.62 -12.27 10.47
N CYS A 279 -7.18 -13.48 10.54
CA CYS A 279 -8.56 -13.73 11.00
C CYS A 279 -9.63 -12.88 10.29
N GLU A 280 -9.31 -12.30 9.13
CA GLU A 280 -10.21 -11.45 8.38
C GLU A 280 -11.03 -12.29 7.41
N ILE A 281 -12.35 -12.17 7.55
CA ILE A 281 -13.33 -12.94 6.80
C ILE A 281 -13.70 -12.18 5.53
N VAL A 282 -13.39 -12.78 4.38
CA VAL A 282 -13.85 -12.32 3.07
C VAL A 282 -15.11 -13.09 2.71
N ARG A 283 -16.19 -12.35 2.45
CA ARG A 283 -17.45 -12.90 1.93
C ARG A 283 -17.43 -12.82 0.41
N LEU A 284 -17.61 -13.95 -0.27
CA LEU A 284 -17.90 -13.95 -1.70
C LEU A 284 -19.38 -13.63 -1.89
N THR A 285 -19.68 -12.71 -2.80
CA THR A 285 -21.06 -12.41 -3.21
C THR A 285 -21.47 -13.39 -4.32
N LYS A 286 -22.73 -13.82 -4.32
CA LYS A 286 -23.34 -14.46 -5.50
C LYS A 286 -24.12 -13.40 -6.27
#